data_AF-A0A093QUV8-F1
#
_entry.id   AF-A0A093QUV8-F1
#
_cell.length_a   1.000
_cell.length_b   1.000
_cell.length_c   1.000
_cell.angle_alpha   90.00
_cell.angle_beta   90.00
_cell.angle_gamma   90.00
#
_symmetry.space_group_name_H-M   'P 1'
#
loop_
_entity.id
_entity.type
_entity.pdbx_description
1 polymer ?
#
loop_
_entity_poly.entity_id
_entity_poly.type
_entity_poly.pdbx_seq_one_letter_code
_entity_poly.pdbx_strand_id
1 'polypeptide(L)'
;GYHRELFENALEDHSGEQVSGLLLLYSSYIFHVVESCSSTIHLIIQDLASLQNQGRSALLQEIKVLVVAHNIPTRLFPDWYVATATSPVTGPRGLTQPQSAAEVVAECLTLLLKAAACIQSFEDDTEDMNESVHTLAPELLIPVETINYLHNAEECASPEDFLRIYLSPSQPALDSETVWPVPAHFSA
;
A
#
# COMPACT_ATOMS: atom_id res chain seq x y z
N GLY A 1 -7.59 -3.33 -19.16
CA GLY A 1 -8.63 -2.37 -18.69
C GLY A 1 -7.94 -1.16 -18.10
N TYR A 2 -8.46 0.06 -18.31
CA TYR A 2 -7.78 1.35 -18.02
C TYR A 2 -7.00 1.42 -16.69
N HIS A 3 -7.49 0.81 -15.61
CA HIS A 3 -6.80 0.73 -14.32
C HIS A 3 -5.50 -0.07 -14.37
N ARG A 4 -5.50 -1.17 -15.11
CA ARG A 4 -4.35 -2.05 -15.27
C ARG A 4 -3.24 -1.37 -16.05
N GLU A 5 -3.59 -0.72 -17.17
CA GLU A 5 -2.64 -0.03 -18.04
C GLU A 5 -2.00 1.19 -17.33
N LEU A 6 -2.73 1.89 -16.46
CA LEU A 6 -2.17 3.00 -15.68
C LEU A 6 -1.13 2.54 -14.65
N PHE A 7 -1.39 1.41 -13.97
CA PHE A 7 -0.41 0.84 -13.04
C PHE A 7 0.71 0.09 -13.79
N GLU A 8 0.42 -0.69 -14.83
CA GLU A 8 1.41 -1.34 -15.70
C GLU A 8 2.36 -0.30 -16.32
N ASN A 9 1.85 0.80 -16.87
CA ASN A 9 2.71 1.87 -17.42
C ASN A 9 3.54 2.58 -16.33
N ALA A 10 2.97 2.77 -15.14
CA ALA A 10 3.72 3.28 -13.98
C ALA A 10 4.74 2.26 -13.45
N LEU A 11 4.65 0.98 -13.82
CA LEU A 11 5.59 -0.07 -13.43
C LEU A 11 6.66 -0.33 -14.51
N GLU A 12 6.33 -0.12 -15.78
CA GLU A 12 7.24 -0.32 -16.93
C GLU A 12 8.38 0.72 -16.99
N ASP A 13 8.19 1.92 -16.43
CA ASP A 13 9.18 3.01 -16.56
C ASP A 13 10.34 2.93 -15.54
N HIS A 14 10.32 1.94 -14.64
CA HIS A 14 11.19 1.90 -13.46
C HIS A 14 12.28 0.83 -13.60
N SER A 15 13.28 1.14 -14.44
CA SER A 15 14.64 0.60 -14.39
C SER A 15 14.82 -0.91 -14.10
N GLY A 16 14.18 -1.81 -14.85
CA GLY A 16 14.51 -3.24 -14.88
C GLY A 16 14.38 -4.01 -13.55
N GLU A 17 13.90 -3.38 -12.48
CA GLU A 17 13.62 -4.03 -11.22
C GLU A 17 12.19 -4.55 -11.26
N GLN A 18 12.03 -5.85 -11.02
CA GLN A 18 10.72 -6.46 -11.00
C GLN A 18 9.91 -5.86 -9.85
N VAL A 19 8.74 -5.30 -10.19
CA VAL A 19 7.73 -4.95 -9.20
C VAL A 19 6.77 -6.12 -9.06
N SER A 20 6.44 -6.47 -7.83
CA SER A 20 5.47 -7.51 -7.52
C SER A 20 4.44 -6.98 -6.52
N GLY A 21 3.34 -7.69 -6.34
CA GLY A 21 2.26 -7.19 -5.49
C GLY A 21 0.89 -7.74 -5.83
N LEU A 22 -0.13 -7.04 -5.34
CA LEU A 22 -1.53 -7.40 -5.54
C LEU A 22 -2.36 -6.14 -5.74
N LEU A 23 -3.12 -6.11 -6.83
CA LEU A 23 -4.17 -5.13 -7.08
C LEU A 23 -5.54 -5.80 -6.94
N LEU A 24 -6.26 -5.47 -5.88
CA LEU A 24 -7.59 -5.98 -5.59
C LEU A 24 -8.65 -4.90 -5.81
N LEU A 25 -9.52 -5.15 -6.79
CA LEU A 25 -10.54 -4.21 -7.25
C LEU A 25 -11.91 -4.58 -6.68
N TYR A 26 -12.53 -3.66 -5.93
CA TYR A 26 -13.93 -3.72 -5.55
C TYR A 26 -14.73 -2.70 -6.36
N SER A 27 -16.07 -2.73 -6.24
CA SER A 27 -16.95 -1.80 -6.95
C SER A 27 -16.74 -0.34 -6.57
N SER A 28 -16.27 -0.05 -5.34
CA SER A 28 -16.16 1.31 -4.81
C SER A 28 -14.82 1.66 -4.16
N TYR A 29 -13.87 0.73 -4.10
CA TYR A 29 -12.53 0.97 -3.53
C TYR A 29 -11.51 -0.02 -4.09
N ILE A 30 -10.24 0.28 -3.89
CA ILE A 30 -9.11 -0.49 -4.40
C ILE A 30 -8.14 -0.75 -3.26
N PHE A 31 -7.68 -1.99 -3.14
CA PHE A 31 -6.51 -2.34 -2.33
C PHE A 31 -5.32 -2.56 -3.25
N HIS A 32 -4.24 -1.86 -2.95
CA HIS A 32 -3.02 -1.87 -3.75
C HIS A 32 -1.83 -2.19 -2.84
N VAL A 33 -1.21 -3.35 -3.05
CA VAL A 33 0.01 -3.77 -2.36
C VAL A 33 1.13 -3.82 -3.38
N VAL A 34 2.26 -3.17 -3.06
CA VAL A 34 3.41 -3.07 -3.95
C VAL A 34 4.67 -3.47 -3.20
N GLU A 35 5.48 -4.32 -3.83
CA GLU A 35 6.82 -4.71 -3.37
C GLU A 35 7.86 -4.34 -4.43
N SER A 36 8.74 -3.41 -4.05
CA SER A 36 9.87 -2.96 -4.88
C SER A 36 10.93 -2.30 -3.99
N CYS A 37 12.03 -1.83 -4.58
CA CYS A 37 12.97 -0.97 -3.89
C CYS A 37 12.31 0.33 -3.41
N SER A 38 12.94 0.95 -2.43
CA SER A 38 12.41 2.18 -1.84
C SER A 38 12.24 3.29 -2.88
N SER A 39 13.16 3.49 -3.83
CA SER A 39 13.01 4.53 -4.87
C SER A 39 11.74 4.37 -5.70
N THR A 40 11.42 3.16 -6.13
CA THR A 40 10.19 2.88 -6.89
C THR A 40 8.95 3.13 -6.05
N ILE A 41 8.94 2.69 -4.79
CA ILE A 41 7.82 2.96 -3.87
C ILE A 41 7.62 4.48 -3.68
N HIS A 42 8.69 5.26 -3.57
CA HIS A 42 8.59 6.72 -3.46
C HIS A 42 7.98 7.35 -4.72
N LEU A 43 8.40 6.91 -5.92
CA LEU A 43 7.84 7.40 -7.19
C LEU A 43 6.35 7.08 -7.28
N ILE A 44 5.95 5.85 -6.94
CA ILE A 44 4.54 5.45 -6.92
C ILE A 44 3.72 6.31 -5.96
N ILE A 45 4.21 6.57 -4.74
CA ILE A 45 3.48 7.42 -3.78
C ILE A 45 3.39 8.87 -4.29
N GLN A 46 4.43 9.38 -4.95
CA GLN A 46 4.43 10.71 -5.58
C GLN A 46 3.39 10.78 -6.71
N ASP A 47 3.30 9.76 -7.55
CA ASP A 47 2.30 9.69 -8.61
C ASP A 47 0.89 9.60 -8.04
N LEU A 48 0.66 8.81 -6.99
CA LEU A 48 -0.63 8.74 -6.29
C LEU A 48 -1.03 10.09 -5.68
N ALA A 49 -0.08 10.83 -5.10
CA ALA A 49 -0.32 12.20 -4.64
C ALA A 49 -0.74 13.11 -5.81
N SER A 50 -0.05 13.03 -6.94
CA SER A 50 -0.38 13.83 -8.13
C SER A 50 -1.77 13.52 -8.70
N LEU A 51 -2.16 12.24 -8.70
CA LEU A 51 -3.47 11.78 -9.14
C LEU A 51 -4.58 12.31 -8.23
N GLN A 52 -4.39 12.21 -6.91
CA GLN A 52 -5.35 12.74 -5.93
C GLN A 52 -5.52 14.26 -6.07
N ASN A 53 -4.47 14.98 -6.46
CA ASN A 53 -4.48 16.44 -6.64
C ASN A 53 -5.17 16.93 -7.92
N GLN A 54 -5.63 16.03 -8.78
CA GLN A 54 -6.44 16.39 -9.95
C GLN A 54 -7.86 16.86 -9.58
N GLY A 55 -8.17 16.93 -8.27
CA GLY A 55 -9.43 17.46 -7.74
C GLY A 55 -10.59 16.50 -7.94
N ARG A 56 -11.81 17.04 -8.11
CA ARG A 56 -13.04 16.20 -8.21
C ARG A 56 -13.09 15.31 -9.45
N SER A 57 -12.24 15.55 -10.44
CA SER A 57 -12.09 14.71 -11.64
C SER A 57 -11.04 13.62 -11.49
N ALA A 58 -10.34 13.55 -10.35
CA ALA A 58 -9.38 12.49 -10.08
C ALA A 58 -10.07 11.12 -10.15
N LEU A 59 -9.43 10.17 -10.83
CA LEU A 59 -9.89 8.79 -10.94
C LEU A 59 -9.97 8.11 -9.56
N LEU A 60 -8.98 8.40 -8.72
CA LEU A 60 -8.87 7.91 -7.35
C LEU A 60 -8.98 9.09 -6.40
N GLN A 61 -9.87 8.96 -5.43
CA GLN A 61 -10.07 9.95 -4.37
C GLN A 61 -9.82 9.27 -3.02
N GLU A 62 -9.51 10.09 -2.01
CA GLU A 62 -9.35 9.64 -0.62
C GLU A 62 -8.34 8.50 -0.47
N ILE A 63 -7.19 8.61 -1.16
CA ILE A 63 -6.13 7.59 -1.10
C ILE A 63 -5.52 7.60 0.29
N LYS A 64 -5.30 6.40 0.86
CA LYS A 64 -4.75 6.18 2.19
C LYS A 64 -3.57 5.23 2.12
N VAL A 65 -2.44 5.65 2.69
CA VAL A 65 -1.25 4.82 2.88
C VAL A 65 -1.42 4.09 4.21
N LEU A 66 -1.80 2.80 4.14
CA LEU A 66 -2.07 1.98 5.33
C LEU A 66 -0.79 1.59 6.07
N VAL A 67 0.24 1.20 5.32
CA VAL A 67 1.53 0.76 5.87
C VAL A 67 2.59 0.79 4.78
N VAL A 68 3.81 1.17 5.17
CA VAL A 68 5.02 1.01 4.35
C VAL A 68 6.03 0.24 5.20
N ALA A 69 6.48 -0.89 4.69
CA ALA A 69 7.46 -1.74 5.34
C ALA A 69 8.80 -1.70 4.57
N HIS A 70 9.90 -1.81 5.31
CA HIS A 70 11.25 -1.79 4.76
C HIS A 70 12.02 -3.06 5.17
N ASN A 71 13.09 -3.37 4.45
CA ASN A 71 13.99 -4.49 4.74
C ASN A 71 13.28 -5.86 4.77
N ILE A 72 12.35 -6.07 3.84
CA ILE A 72 11.68 -7.36 3.68
C ILE A 72 12.69 -8.34 3.06
N PRO A 73 13.03 -9.45 3.75
CA PRO A 73 14.12 -10.34 3.32
C PRO A 73 13.77 -11.16 2.07
N THR A 74 12.47 -11.41 1.83
CA THR A 74 11.95 -12.18 0.69
C THR A 74 10.63 -11.58 0.23
N ARG A 75 10.40 -11.51 -1.09
CA ARG A 75 9.12 -11.06 -1.64
C ARG A 75 7.97 -11.87 -1.06
N LEU A 76 6.95 -11.19 -0.53
CA LEU A 76 5.73 -11.83 -0.06
C LEU A 76 4.80 -12.14 -1.24
N PHE A 77 4.93 -11.37 -2.32
CA PHE A 77 4.23 -11.58 -3.59
C PHE A 77 5.27 -11.98 -4.65
N PRO A 78 5.34 -13.26 -5.05
CA PRO A 78 6.31 -13.72 -6.04
C PRO A 78 6.17 -13.04 -7.40
N ASP A 79 4.95 -12.65 -7.77
CA ASP A 79 4.61 -11.97 -9.02
C ASP A 79 3.57 -10.86 -8.76
N TRP A 80 3.11 -10.24 -9.84
CA TRP A 80 2.03 -9.26 -9.85
C TRP A 80 0.67 -9.93 -10.04
N TYR A 81 -0.21 -9.83 -9.04
CA TYR A 81 -1.54 -10.43 -9.08
C TYR A 81 -2.63 -9.36 -9.24
N VAL A 82 -3.66 -9.67 -10.04
CA VAL A 82 -4.85 -8.83 -10.20
C VAL A 82 -6.10 -9.66 -9.94
N ALA A 83 -6.95 -9.17 -9.03
CA ALA A 83 -8.22 -9.81 -8.72
C ALA A 83 -9.36 -8.82 -8.59
N THR A 84 -10.56 -9.28 -8.89
CA THR A 84 -11.79 -8.56 -8.63
C THR A 84 -12.57 -9.24 -7.52
N ALA A 85 -13.10 -8.43 -6.63
CA ALA A 85 -13.98 -8.88 -5.57
C ALA A 85 -15.41 -8.38 -5.81
N THR A 86 -16.38 -9.24 -5.51
CA THR A 86 -17.77 -8.79 -5.35
C THR A 86 -17.88 -7.92 -4.10
N SER A 87 -18.96 -7.14 -4.00
CA SER A 87 -19.19 -6.20 -2.89
C SER A 87 -18.86 -6.85 -1.53
N PRO A 88 -18.15 -6.15 -0.63
CA PRO A 88 -17.78 -6.71 0.66
C PRO A 88 -19.04 -7.22 1.37
N VAL A 89 -19.00 -8.48 1.79
CA VAL A 89 -20.05 -9.05 2.61
C VAL A 89 -20.00 -8.34 3.96
N THR A 90 -21.14 -7.85 4.44
CA THR A 90 -21.30 -7.39 5.83
C THR A 90 -20.87 -8.54 6.73
N GLY A 91 -19.69 -8.43 7.32
CA GLY A 91 -19.15 -9.50 8.15
C GLY A 91 -20.03 -9.70 9.38
N PRO A 92 -20.09 -10.91 9.97
CA PRO A 92 -20.62 -11.06 11.31
C PRO A 92 -19.83 -10.12 12.21
N ARG A 93 -20.53 -9.23 12.93
CA ARG A 93 -19.94 -8.27 13.87
C ARG A 93 -19.15 -9.02 14.94
N GLY A 94 -17.87 -9.26 14.66
CA GLY A 94 -16.90 -9.92 15.52
C GLY A 94 -15.85 -8.93 16.02
N LEU A 95 -16.20 -7.67 16.27
CA LEU A 95 -15.35 -6.74 17.00
C LEU A 95 -15.40 -7.11 18.50
N THR A 96 -14.81 -8.25 18.85
CA THR A 96 -14.57 -8.65 20.23
C THR A 96 -13.17 -8.19 20.68
N GLN A 97 -12.90 -6.89 20.58
CA GLN A 97 -11.96 -6.07 21.39
C GLN A 97 -11.69 -4.74 20.67
N PRO A 98 -11.26 -3.68 21.38
CA PRO A 98 -10.66 -2.52 20.73
C PRO A 98 -9.35 -2.97 20.09
N GLN A 99 -9.37 -3.18 18.78
CA GLN A 99 -8.17 -3.44 18.00
C GLN A 99 -7.53 -2.10 17.61
N SER A 100 -6.21 -2.01 17.71
CA SER A 100 -5.46 -0.86 17.20
C SER A 100 -5.48 -0.82 15.68
N ALA A 101 -5.28 0.36 15.07
CA ALA A 101 -5.18 0.49 13.62
C ALA A 101 -4.12 -0.46 13.02
N ALA A 102 -3.00 -0.65 13.73
CA ALA A 102 -1.93 -1.57 13.32
C ALA A 102 -2.39 -3.04 13.28
N GLU A 103 -3.17 -3.49 14.26
CA GLU A 103 -3.73 -4.86 14.27
C GLU A 103 -4.71 -5.06 13.12
N VAL A 104 -5.57 -4.09 12.87
CA VAL A 104 -6.53 -4.13 11.77
C VAL A 104 -5.82 -4.14 10.40
N VAL A 105 -4.76 -3.35 10.23
CA VAL A 105 -3.91 -3.39 9.04
C VAL A 105 -3.22 -4.76 8.89
N ALA A 106 -2.72 -5.35 9.97
CA ALA A 106 -2.09 -6.67 9.93
C ALA A 106 -3.08 -7.78 9.54
N GLU A 107 -4.33 -7.71 10.01
CA GLU A 107 -5.41 -8.59 9.57
C GLU A 107 -5.73 -8.42 8.08
N CYS A 108 -5.80 -7.16 7.60
CA CYS A 108 -6.00 -6.88 6.17
C CYS A 108 -4.87 -7.45 5.32
N LEU A 109 -3.61 -7.24 5.71
CA LEU A 109 -2.45 -7.82 5.03
C LEU A 109 -2.51 -9.34 5.01
N THR A 110 -2.95 -9.97 6.11
CA THR A 110 -3.11 -11.43 6.17
C THR A 110 -4.15 -11.92 5.17
N LEU A 111 -5.28 -11.22 5.01
CA LEU A 111 -6.29 -11.55 4.01
C LEU A 111 -5.76 -11.38 2.59
N LEU A 112 -5.01 -10.30 2.32
CA LEU A 112 -4.40 -10.04 1.01
C LEU A 112 -3.36 -11.10 0.62
N LEU A 113 -2.55 -11.56 1.57
CA LEU A 113 -1.60 -12.65 1.35
C LEU A 113 -2.32 -13.98 1.06
N LYS A 114 -3.40 -14.29 1.77
CA LYS A 114 -4.23 -15.47 1.48
C LYS A 114 -4.89 -15.38 0.11
N ALA A 115 -5.34 -14.18 -0.28
CA ALA A 115 -5.90 -13.94 -1.61
C ALA A 115 -4.86 -14.19 -2.70
N ALA A 116 -3.65 -13.66 -2.56
CA ALA A 116 -2.56 -13.93 -3.50
C ALA A 116 -2.20 -15.41 -3.58
N ALA A 117 -2.09 -16.11 -2.44
CA ALA A 117 -1.84 -17.55 -2.43
C ALA A 117 -2.95 -18.36 -3.13
N CYS A 118 -4.21 -17.93 -2.99
CA CYS A 118 -5.35 -18.54 -3.66
C CYS A 118 -5.29 -18.33 -5.18
N ILE A 119 -4.96 -17.13 -5.63
CA ILE A 119 -4.76 -16.81 -7.06
C ILE A 119 -3.66 -17.69 -7.64
N GLN A 120 -2.50 -17.75 -6.98
CA GLN A 120 -1.38 -18.58 -7.38
C GLN A 120 -1.76 -20.07 -7.50
N SER A 121 -2.56 -20.59 -6.55
CA SER A 121 -2.99 -21.99 -6.61
C SER A 121 -3.90 -22.30 -7.80
N PHE A 122 -4.67 -21.32 -8.30
CA PHE A 122 -5.48 -21.52 -9.50
C PHE A 122 -4.62 -21.55 -10.77
N GLU A 123 -3.56 -20.75 -10.84
CA GLU A 123 -2.66 -20.69 -11.99
C GLU A 123 -1.86 -22.00 -12.15
N ASP A 124 -1.42 -22.62 -11.05
CA ASP A 124 -0.74 -23.93 -11.08
C ASP A 124 -1.66 -25.08 -11.54
N ASP A 125 -2.97 -24.96 -11.34
CA ASP A 125 -3.97 -25.96 -11.72
C ASP A 125 -4.44 -25.83 -13.18
N THR A 126 -4.20 -24.68 -13.84
CA THR A 126 -4.63 -24.42 -15.22
C THR A 126 -3.44 -24.16 -16.14
N GLU A 127 -3.10 -25.11 -17.01
CA GLU A 127 -2.07 -24.93 -18.06
C GLU A 127 -2.41 -23.85 -19.12
N ASP A 128 -3.56 -23.18 -19.02
CA ASP A 128 -3.99 -22.15 -19.97
C ASP A 128 -3.55 -20.74 -19.50
N MET A 129 -2.41 -20.34 -20.07
CA MET A 129 -1.87 -18.99 -20.11
C MET A 129 -2.87 -18.02 -20.75
N ASN A 130 -3.70 -17.35 -19.93
CA ASN A 130 -4.17 -16.00 -20.22
C ASN A 130 -4.91 -15.37 -19.02
N GLU A 131 -4.25 -14.42 -18.37
CA GLU A 131 -4.82 -13.13 -17.92
C GLU A 131 -6.29 -13.16 -17.42
N SER A 132 -6.62 -14.12 -16.56
CA SER A 132 -7.96 -14.25 -16.03
C SER A 132 -8.03 -13.44 -14.74
N VAL A 133 -8.86 -12.39 -14.73
CA VAL A 133 -9.11 -11.65 -13.50
C VAL A 133 -9.89 -12.57 -12.56
N HIS A 134 -9.23 -13.03 -11.50
CA HIS A 134 -9.83 -13.99 -10.58
C HIS A 134 -10.94 -13.34 -9.74
N THR A 135 -12.05 -14.06 -9.58
CA THR A 135 -13.11 -13.68 -8.63
C THR A 135 -12.82 -14.35 -7.29
N LEU A 136 -12.48 -13.56 -6.28
CA LEU A 136 -12.14 -14.09 -4.96
C LEU A 136 -13.37 -14.63 -4.20
N ALA A 137 -13.12 -15.66 -3.38
CA ALA A 137 -14.12 -16.21 -2.48
C ALA A 137 -14.51 -15.19 -1.38
N PRO A 138 -15.77 -15.16 -0.91
CA PRO A 138 -16.25 -14.20 0.08
C PRO A 138 -15.43 -14.16 1.38
N GLU A 139 -14.86 -15.29 1.81
CA GLU A 139 -14.02 -15.40 3.01
C GLU A 139 -12.66 -14.71 2.91
N LEU A 140 -12.20 -14.39 1.69
CA LEU A 140 -10.95 -13.68 1.44
C LEU A 140 -11.18 -12.16 1.27
N LEU A 141 -12.44 -11.71 1.34
CA LEU A 141 -12.79 -10.31 1.21
C LEU A 141 -12.56 -9.56 2.52
N ILE A 142 -12.09 -8.32 2.38
CA ILE A 142 -11.93 -7.42 3.52
C ILE A 142 -13.32 -6.87 3.88
N PRO A 143 -13.77 -6.98 5.14
CA PRO A 143 -15.07 -6.47 5.55
C PRO A 143 -15.19 -4.96 5.35
N VAL A 144 -16.39 -4.49 4.97
CA VAL A 144 -16.66 -3.06 4.74
C VAL A 144 -16.45 -2.22 6.00
N GLU A 145 -16.72 -2.80 7.17
CA GLU A 145 -16.51 -2.16 8.47
C GLU A 145 -15.02 -1.88 8.70
N THR A 146 -14.18 -2.85 8.35
CA THR A 146 -12.71 -2.73 8.42
C THR A 146 -12.19 -1.65 7.49
N ILE A 147 -12.70 -1.62 6.24
CA ILE A 147 -12.35 -0.59 5.27
C ILE A 147 -12.73 0.80 5.78
N ASN A 148 -13.96 0.96 6.26
CA ASN A 148 -14.43 2.24 6.81
C ASN A 148 -13.63 2.66 8.04
N TYR A 149 -13.27 1.72 8.92
CA TYR A 149 -12.43 2.01 10.08
C TYR A 149 -11.05 2.52 9.65
N LEU A 150 -10.36 1.80 8.76
CA LEU A 150 -9.03 2.20 8.26
C LEU A 150 -9.05 3.50 7.46
N HIS A 151 -10.08 3.72 6.65
CA HIS A 151 -10.26 4.96 5.90
C HIS A 151 -10.32 6.19 6.82
N ASN A 152 -11.01 6.06 7.95
CA ASN A 152 -11.18 7.12 8.93
C ASN A 152 -10.10 7.14 10.03
N ALA A 153 -9.17 6.18 10.03
CA ALA A 153 -8.08 6.13 11.00
C ALA A 153 -7.10 7.29 10.76
N GLU A 154 -6.77 8.03 11.82
CA GLU A 154 -5.85 9.18 11.76
C GLU A 154 -4.41 8.72 11.46
N GLU A 155 -4.09 7.47 11.81
CA GLU A 155 -2.81 6.83 11.55
C GLU A 155 -2.58 6.56 10.05
N CYS A 156 -3.66 6.50 9.24
CA CYS A 156 -3.59 6.28 7.81
C CYS A 156 -3.44 7.63 7.08
N ALA A 157 -2.20 7.97 6.73
CA ALA A 157 -1.86 9.21 6.04
C ALA A 157 -2.34 9.23 4.58
N SER A 158 -2.60 10.42 4.05
CA SER A 158 -2.71 10.61 2.60
C SER A 158 -1.33 10.46 1.94
N PRO A 159 -1.23 10.18 0.62
CA PRO A 159 0.05 10.18 -0.08
C PRO A 159 0.86 11.46 0.13
N GLU A 160 0.22 12.63 0.07
CA GLU A 160 0.88 13.91 0.30
C GLU A 160 1.44 14.05 1.72
N ASP A 161 0.66 13.66 2.72
CA ASP A 161 1.09 13.72 4.11
C ASP A 161 2.22 12.72 4.38
N PHE A 162 2.16 11.52 3.79
CA PHE A 162 3.24 10.55 3.86
C PHE A 162 4.55 11.12 3.30
N LEU A 163 4.52 11.69 2.08
CA LEU A 163 5.69 12.33 1.47
C LEU A 163 6.24 13.46 2.35
N ARG A 164 5.35 14.25 2.96
CA ARG A 164 5.75 15.34 3.85
C ARG A 164 6.44 14.82 5.12
N ILE A 165 5.87 13.80 5.76
CA ILE A 165 6.38 13.24 7.01
C ILE A 165 7.73 12.56 6.81
N TYR A 166 7.86 11.74 5.76
CA TYR A 166 9.01 10.85 5.60
C TYR A 166 10.08 11.37 4.62
N LEU A 167 9.70 12.19 3.63
CA LEU A 167 10.62 12.63 2.56
C LEU A 167 10.90 14.13 2.55
N SER A 168 10.13 14.92 3.28
CA SER A 168 10.38 16.35 3.48
C SER A 168 10.51 16.67 4.97
N PRO A 169 11.48 16.08 5.70
CA PRO A 169 11.68 16.43 7.09
C PRO A 169 12.00 17.92 7.13
N SER A 170 11.09 18.69 7.73
CA SER A 170 11.33 20.10 8.03
C SER A 170 12.63 20.15 8.84
N GLN A 171 13.68 20.74 8.28
CA GLN A 171 14.94 20.94 8.99
C GLN A 171 14.58 21.64 10.31
N PRO A 172 14.64 20.98 11.47
CA PRO A 172 14.52 21.72 12.71
C PRO A 172 15.69 22.72 12.68
N ALA A 173 15.42 23.99 12.99
CA ALA A 173 16.50 24.93 13.25
C ALA A 173 17.33 24.32 14.39
N LEU A 174 18.46 23.71 14.03
CA LEU A 174 19.37 23.16 15.02
C LEU A 174 19.96 24.38 15.72
N ASP A 175 19.52 24.69 16.94
CA ASP A 175 20.18 25.65 17.84
C ASP A 175 21.61 25.20 18.24
N SER A 176 22.22 24.30 17.46
CA SER A 176 23.42 23.53 17.76
C SER A 176 24.65 24.01 16.99
N GLU A 177 24.61 25.16 16.32
CA GLU A 177 25.84 25.81 15.80
C GLU A 177 26.80 26.25 16.92
N THR A 178 26.44 26.07 18.21
CA THR A 178 27.29 26.44 19.36
C THR A 178 27.97 25.26 20.06
N VAL A 179 27.73 24.00 19.66
CA VAL A 179 28.23 22.83 20.43
C VAL A 179 29.50 22.19 19.85
N TRP A 180 30.03 22.70 18.72
CA TRP A 180 31.31 22.24 18.17
C TRP A 180 32.07 23.36 17.43
N PRO A 181 33.40 23.49 17.58
CA PRO A 181 34.32 22.63 18.34
C PRO A 181 34.32 22.93 19.84
N VAL A 182 34.81 21.96 20.63
CA VAL A 182 35.04 22.12 22.08
C VAL A 182 35.89 23.38 22.32
N PRO A 183 35.48 24.28 23.24
CA PRO A 183 36.29 25.42 23.61
C PRO A 183 37.68 24.98 24.11
N ALA A 184 38.74 25.55 23.54
CA ALA A 184 40.13 25.14 23.78
C ALA A 184 40.60 25.15 25.25
N HIS A 185 39.84 25.75 26.16
CA HIS A 185 40.13 25.74 27.61
C HIS A 185 39.77 24.43 28.31
N PHE A 186 39.01 23.54 27.68
CA PHE A 186 38.75 22.17 28.15
C PHE A 186 39.74 21.13 27.57
N SER A 187 40.70 21.58 26.74
CA SER A 187 41.75 20.73 26.17
C SER A 187 43.08 21.00 26.88
N ALA A 188 43.20 20.56 28.14
CA ALA A 188 44.45 20.59 28.91
C ALA A 188 44.68 19.25 29.60
#